data_AF-A0A957DFQ3-F1
#
_entry.id   AF-A0A957DFQ3-F1
#
_cell.length_a   1.000
_cell.length_b   1.000
_cell.length_c   1.000
_cell.angle_alpha   90.00
_cell.angle_beta   90.00
_cell.angle_gamma   90.00
#
_symmetry.space_group_name_H-M   'P 1'
#
loop_
_entity.id
_entity.type
_entity.pdbx_description
1 polymer ?
#
loop_
_entity_poly.entity_id
_entity_poly.type
_entity_poly.pdbx_seq_one_letter_code
_entity_poly.pdbx_strand_id
1 'polypeptide(L)'
;MKTPSNPNNLPGPIASFFVVLIAGILAMAILFGWSLGWGWIWSRFLPLTLFEASLLTMLATFAVIFSVVRFFGGPHTNSFVDLPDYEDWEEDDEEEYTIPTTRFWKRMENRTREKVFHYVLSNEIYDNASLAPQARGLMNDQQLQELAIRLGEIAIQVLKRKRRNVRTLAINVGQLRQEMQKMGLQPYDDDMLRLTAETVNDLLEEDEEEIGFFADMIRNKRWQES
;
A
#
# COMPACT_ATOMS: atom_id res chain seq x y z
N MET A 1 40.02 -16.15 -28.42
CA MET A 1 38.61 -15.75 -28.22
C MET A 1 38.42 -15.45 -26.75
N LYS A 2 38.12 -14.20 -26.40
CA LYS A 2 37.90 -13.72 -25.02
C LYS A 2 36.39 -13.58 -24.86
N THR A 3 35.79 -14.35 -23.96
CA THR A 3 34.36 -14.22 -23.62
C THR A 3 34.12 -12.88 -22.93
N PRO A 4 33.09 -12.11 -23.32
CA PRO A 4 32.72 -10.88 -22.62
C PRO A 4 32.09 -11.21 -21.27
N SER A 5 32.58 -10.58 -20.20
CA SER A 5 32.00 -10.64 -18.87
C SER A 5 30.68 -9.86 -18.82
N ASN A 6 29.61 -10.54 -18.40
CA ASN A 6 28.26 -9.98 -18.23
C ASN A 6 28.22 -8.95 -17.09
N PRO A 7 27.79 -7.69 -17.32
CA PRO A 7 27.78 -6.62 -16.32
C PRO A 7 26.61 -6.67 -15.30
N ASN A 8 25.68 -7.63 -15.40
CA ASN A 8 24.44 -7.62 -14.60
C ASN A 8 24.47 -8.56 -13.37
N ASN A 9 25.59 -8.60 -12.64
CA ASN A 9 25.58 -9.20 -11.30
C ASN A 9 25.03 -8.19 -10.29
N LEU A 10 23.70 -8.09 -10.21
CA LEU A 10 23.05 -7.42 -9.09
C LEU A 10 23.53 -8.08 -7.78
N PRO A 11 23.90 -7.29 -6.76
CA PRO A 11 24.31 -7.83 -5.47
C PRO A 11 23.16 -8.69 -4.92
N GLY A 12 23.44 -9.96 -4.59
CA GLY A 12 22.43 -10.86 -4.02
C GLY A 12 21.81 -10.29 -2.73
N PRO A 13 20.68 -10.85 -2.25
CA PRO A 13 19.89 -10.30 -1.13
C PRO A 13 20.70 -10.06 0.16
N ILE A 14 21.79 -10.80 0.35
CA ILE A 14 22.74 -10.64 1.46
C ILE A 14 23.47 -9.28 1.38
N ALA A 15 23.85 -8.85 0.18
CA ALA A 15 24.55 -7.58 -0.01
C ALA A 15 23.62 -6.37 0.17
N SER A 16 22.33 -6.48 -0.19
CA SER A 16 21.33 -5.45 0.12
C SER A 16 21.15 -5.26 1.63
N PHE A 17 21.15 -6.35 2.41
CA PHE A 17 21.10 -6.28 3.88
C PHE A 17 22.28 -5.51 4.47
N PHE A 18 23.51 -5.78 4.01
CA PHE A 18 24.69 -5.05 4.48
C PHE A 18 24.66 -3.57 4.09
N VAL A 19 24.13 -3.24 2.92
CA VAL A 19 23.98 -1.83 2.49
C VAL A 19 23.04 -1.08 3.43
N VAL A 20 21.87 -1.64 3.76
CA VAL A 20 20.91 -1.04 4.70
C VAL A 20 21.51 -0.91 6.09
N LEU A 21 22.20 -1.93 6.58
CA LEU A 21 22.87 -1.90 7.89
C LEU A 21 23.93 -0.78 7.95
N ILE A 22 24.78 -0.68 6.92
CA ILE A 22 25.82 0.35 6.84
C ILE A 22 25.19 1.75 6.76
N ALA A 23 24.13 1.91 5.97
CA ALA A 23 23.40 3.16 5.88
C ALA A 23 22.80 3.58 7.23
N GLY A 24 22.21 2.64 7.97
CA GLY A 24 21.68 2.89 9.32
C GLY A 24 22.77 3.30 10.31
N ILE A 25 23.93 2.64 10.29
CA ILE A 25 25.08 2.98 11.13
C ILE A 25 25.61 4.39 10.78
N LEU A 26 25.72 4.70 9.48
CA LEU A 26 26.13 6.03 9.00
C LEU A 26 25.17 7.12 9.46
N ALA A 27 23.86 6.90 9.31
CA ALA A 27 22.84 7.84 9.76
C ALA A 27 22.93 8.09 11.27
N MET A 28 23.09 7.03 12.07
CA MET A 28 23.30 7.17 13.52
C MET A 28 24.58 7.94 13.85
N ALA A 29 25.69 7.65 13.16
CA ALA A 29 26.96 8.34 13.39
C ALA A 29 26.85 9.84 13.09
N ILE A 30 26.13 10.22 12.02
CA ILE A 30 25.87 11.62 11.66
C ILE A 30 25.02 12.29 12.75
N LEU A 31 23.95 11.64 13.22
CA LEU A 31 23.09 12.18 14.27
C LEU A 31 23.85 12.42 15.59
N PHE A 32 24.71 11.48 16.00
CA PHE A 32 25.54 11.64 17.19
C PHE A 32 26.58 12.74 17.02
N GLY A 33 27.26 12.81 15.87
CA GLY A 33 28.22 13.86 15.56
C GLY A 33 27.58 15.24 15.58
N TRP A 34 26.37 15.36 15.01
CA TRP A 34 25.59 16.59 15.00
C TRP A 34 25.23 17.05 16.42
N SER A 35 24.70 16.14 17.24
CA SER A 35 24.32 16.43 18.63
C SER A 35 25.52 16.86 19.49
N LEU A 36 26.66 16.17 19.35
CA LEU A 36 27.90 16.52 20.04
C LEU A 36 28.45 17.89 19.61
N GLY A 37 28.41 18.19 18.30
CA GLY A 37 28.88 19.46 17.76
C GLY A 37 28.10 20.64 18.32
N TRP A 38 26.76 20.57 18.28
CA TRP A 38 25.90 21.60 18.84
C TRP A 38 25.96 21.67 20.36
N GLY A 39 26.00 20.53 21.05
CA GLY A 39 26.18 20.48 22.50
C GLY A 39 27.47 21.16 22.96
N TRP A 40 28.57 20.97 22.22
CA TRP A 40 29.82 21.67 22.48
C TRP A 40 29.68 23.19 22.33
N ILE A 41 29.00 23.66 21.28
CA ILE A 41 28.74 25.09 21.07
C ILE A 41 27.92 25.67 22.23
N TRP A 42 26.81 25.02 22.61
CA TRP A 42 25.94 25.49 23.70
C TRP A 42 26.63 25.54 25.06
N SER A 43 27.52 24.58 25.35
CA SER A 43 28.30 24.56 26.60
C SER A 43 29.24 25.76 26.78
N ARG A 44 29.52 26.53 25.72
CA ARG A 44 30.29 27.78 25.80
C ARG A 44 29.47 28.97 26.23
N PHE A 45 28.17 28.96 26.00
CA PHE A 45 27.28 30.09 26.26
C PHE A 45 26.41 29.89 27.50
N LEU A 46 26.14 28.63 27.87
CA LEU A 46 25.35 28.26 29.03
C LEU A 46 26.20 27.45 30.01
N PRO A 47 25.95 27.55 31.33
CA PRO A 47 26.66 26.77 32.35
C PRO A 47 26.16 25.31 32.38
N LEU A 48 26.15 24.65 31.21
CA LEU A 48 25.74 23.27 31.02
C LEU A 48 26.96 22.40 30.78
N THR A 49 26.93 21.17 31.28
CA THR A 49 27.93 20.17 30.91
C THR A 49 27.75 19.76 29.45
N LEU A 50 28.82 19.25 28.82
CA LEU A 50 28.76 18.80 27.42
C LEU A 50 27.71 17.71 27.20
N PHE A 51 27.53 16.85 28.21
CA PHE A 51 26.47 15.84 28.23
C PHE A 51 25.08 16.48 28.22
N GLU A 52 24.79 17.39 29.17
CA GLU A 52 23.49 18.07 29.26
C GLU A 52 23.18 18.88 27.98
N ALA A 53 24.18 19.56 27.43
CA ALA A 53 24.03 20.33 26.20
C ALA A 53 23.74 19.44 24.96
N SER A 54 24.39 18.27 24.86
CA SER A 54 24.10 17.30 23.80
C SER A 54 22.72 16.66 23.97
N LEU A 55 22.33 16.33 25.21
CA LEU A 55 21.00 15.81 25.51
C LEU A 55 19.90 16.82 25.15
N LEU A 56 20.11 18.10 25.49
CA LEU A 56 19.19 19.18 25.14
C LEU A 56 19.08 19.38 23.63
N THR A 57 20.19 19.31 22.91
CA THR A 57 20.18 19.40 21.43
C THR A 57 19.39 18.24 20.83
N MET A 58 19.57 17.02 21.36
CA MET A 58 18.82 15.85 20.92
C MET A 58 17.33 16.02 21.17
N LEU A 59 16.94 16.43 22.39
CA LEU A 59 15.53 16.69 22.74
C LEU A 59 14.92 17.81 21.90
N ALA A 60 15.65 18.90 21.67
CA ALA A 60 15.21 20.00 20.81
C ALA A 60 15.02 19.53 19.36
N THR A 61 15.91 18.68 18.85
CA THR A 61 15.77 18.11 17.50
C THR A 61 14.53 17.23 17.42
N PHE A 62 14.28 16.36 18.42
CA PHE A 62 13.04 15.59 18.49
C PHE A 62 11.80 16.49 18.58
N ALA A 63 11.84 17.55 19.38
CA ALA A 63 10.74 18.48 19.52
C ALA A 63 10.45 19.25 18.23
N VAL A 64 11.49 19.64 17.48
CA VAL A 64 11.37 20.28 16.16
C VAL A 64 10.82 19.29 15.14
N ILE A 65 11.38 18.07 15.05
CA ILE A 65 10.86 17.03 14.15
C ILE A 65 9.39 16.74 14.48
N PHE A 66 9.06 16.52 15.77
CA PHE A 66 7.70 16.30 16.23
C PHE A 66 6.78 17.48 15.90
N SER A 67 7.27 18.72 16.06
CA SER A 67 6.49 19.93 15.77
C SER A 67 6.32 20.15 14.27
N VAL A 68 7.33 19.86 13.45
CA VAL A 68 7.25 19.89 11.98
C VAL A 68 6.26 18.83 11.52
N VAL A 69 6.37 17.59 12.01
CA VAL A 69 5.39 16.53 11.77
C VAL A 69 4.00 16.95 12.22
N ARG A 70 3.85 17.59 13.39
CA ARG A 70 2.55 17.99 13.94
C ARG A 70 1.92 19.20 13.26
N PHE A 71 2.74 20.13 12.77
CA PHE A 71 2.32 21.41 12.18
C PHE A 71 2.11 21.29 10.67
N PHE A 72 2.98 20.56 9.97
CA PHE A 72 2.81 20.23 8.56
C PHE A 72 1.96 18.98 8.34
N GLY A 73 1.80 18.12 9.35
CA GLY A 73 0.89 16.96 9.32
C GLY A 73 -0.49 17.21 9.94
N GLY A 74 -1.02 18.44 9.93
CA GLY A 74 -2.45 18.74 10.18
C GLY A 74 -3.07 18.31 11.54
N PRO A 75 -4.27 18.78 11.90
CA PRO A 75 -4.99 18.28 13.07
C PRO A 75 -5.64 16.92 12.75
N HIS A 76 -4.88 15.82 12.81
CA HIS A 76 -5.50 14.49 12.88
C HIS A 76 -6.26 14.40 14.21
N THR A 77 -7.58 14.50 14.11
CA THR A 77 -8.54 14.18 15.17
C THR A 77 -8.39 12.71 15.54
N ASN A 78 -8.50 12.40 16.84
CA ASN A 78 -8.45 11.06 17.42
C ASN A 78 -9.64 10.15 17.02
N SER A 79 -9.92 10.03 15.73
CA SER A 79 -10.94 9.13 15.18
C SER A 79 -10.50 8.76 13.77
N PHE A 80 -10.34 7.44 13.57
CA PHE A 80 -9.87 6.75 12.39
C PHE A 80 -8.35 6.54 12.33
N VAL A 81 -8.02 5.26 12.17
CA VAL A 81 -6.74 4.75 11.72
C VAL A 81 -6.49 5.38 10.34
N ASP A 82 -5.43 6.18 10.25
CA ASP A 82 -4.92 6.73 8.98
C ASP A 82 -4.51 5.56 8.09
N LEU A 83 -5.41 5.16 7.19
CA LEU A 83 -4.99 4.80 5.83
C LEU A 83 -4.33 6.07 5.26
N PRO A 84 -3.23 5.98 4.52
CA PRO A 84 -2.51 7.12 3.96
C PRO A 84 -3.51 7.97 3.19
N ASP A 85 -3.49 9.26 3.50
CA ASP A 85 -4.26 10.27 2.82
C ASP A 85 -3.91 10.27 1.33
N TYR A 86 -4.78 9.64 0.53
CA TYR A 86 -4.85 9.73 -0.93
C TYR A 86 -5.48 11.07 -1.37
N GLU A 87 -5.14 12.18 -0.69
CA GLU A 87 -5.72 13.49 -0.96
C GLU A 87 -4.64 14.59 -0.98
N ASP A 88 -3.60 14.43 -1.82
CA ASP A 88 -2.94 15.58 -2.49
C ASP A 88 -2.05 15.15 -3.68
N TRP A 89 -2.62 14.44 -4.66
CA TRP A 89 -2.00 14.31 -5.99
C TRP A 89 -2.52 15.45 -6.88
N GLU A 90 -2.06 16.68 -6.63
CA GLU A 90 -1.95 17.67 -7.70
C GLU A 90 -0.73 17.29 -8.56
N GLU A 91 -1.04 16.80 -9.77
CA GLU A 91 -0.20 16.79 -10.98
C GLU A 91 1.28 16.41 -10.80
N ASP A 92 1.56 15.11 -10.86
CA ASP A 92 2.58 14.64 -11.80
C ASP A 92 1.90 13.63 -12.73
N ASP A 93 1.59 14.11 -13.94
CA ASP A 93 1.12 13.32 -15.09
C ASP A 93 2.22 12.33 -15.55
N GLU A 94 2.52 11.32 -14.73
CA GLU A 94 2.85 10.01 -15.29
C GLU A 94 1.51 9.30 -15.48
N GLU A 95 1.12 9.04 -16.73
CA GLU A 95 -0.14 8.37 -17.10
C GLU A 95 -0.22 6.95 -16.49
N GLU A 96 -0.43 6.86 -15.19
CA GLU A 96 -0.87 5.66 -14.52
C GLU A 96 -2.35 5.50 -14.91
N TYR A 97 -2.62 4.55 -15.81
CA TYR A 97 -3.97 4.29 -16.36
C TYR A 97 -4.91 3.71 -15.28
N THR A 98 -5.07 4.41 -14.17
CA THR A 98 -5.93 4.04 -13.05
C THR A 98 -7.40 4.20 -13.43
N ILE A 99 -8.23 3.27 -12.96
CA ILE A 99 -9.68 3.33 -13.14
C ILE A 99 -10.19 4.52 -12.32
N PRO A 100 -10.89 5.51 -12.92
CA PRO A 100 -11.23 6.72 -12.20
C PRO A 100 -12.23 6.44 -11.06
N THR A 101 -11.99 7.05 -9.90
CA THR A 101 -12.84 6.92 -8.68
C THR A 101 -14.31 7.24 -8.93
N THR A 102 -14.60 8.11 -9.90
CA THR A 102 -15.97 8.47 -10.35
C THR A 102 -16.79 7.27 -10.83
N ARG A 103 -16.15 6.15 -11.19
CA ARG A 103 -16.81 4.88 -11.53
C ARG A 103 -17.40 4.15 -10.32
N PHE A 104 -16.89 4.43 -9.11
CA PHE A 104 -17.28 3.75 -7.88
C PHE A 104 -18.13 4.68 -6.97
N TRP A 105 -17.78 5.97 -6.89
CA TRP A 105 -18.59 6.99 -6.19
C TRP A 105 -18.50 8.36 -6.86
N LYS A 106 -19.63 9.09 -6.92
CA LYS A 106 -19.68 10.45 -7.49
C LYS A 106 -19.45 11.57 -6.48
N ARG A 107 -19.62 11.28 -5.18
CA ARG A 107 -19.52 12.24 -4.08
C ARG A 107 -18.91 11.52 -2.88
N MET A 108 -18.17 12.24 -2.03
CA MET A 108 -17.52 11.68 -0.85
C MET A 108 -18.52 11.07 0.15
N GLU A 109 -19.70 11.67 0.29
CA GLU A 109 -20.79 11.14 1.14
C GLU A 109 -21.25 9.72 0.74
N ASN A 110 -21.00 9.31 -0.50
CA ASN A 110 -21.37 7.99 -1.02
C ASN A 110 -20.21 6.99 -0.99
N ARG A 111 -19.05 7.36 -0.43
CA ARG A 111 -17.86 6.53 -0.27
C ARG A 111 -18.09 5.60 0.92
N THR A 112 -18.48 4.36 0.64
CA THR A 112 -18.55 3.29 1.64
C THR A 112 -17.29 2.43 1.57
N ARG A 113 -16.93 1.74 2.65
CA ARG A 113 -15.77 0.83 2.64
C ARG A 113 -15.84 -0.22 1.55
N GLU A 114 -17.03 -0.73 1.24
CA GLU A 114 -17.22 -1.64 0.11
C GLU A 114 -16.79 -1.03 -1.22
N LYS A 115 -17.14 0.24 -1.47
CA LYS A 115 -16.78 0.91 -2.72
C LYS A 115 -15.30 1.26 -2.78
N VAL A 116 -14.70 1.64 -1.64
CA VAL A 116 -13.25 1.86 -1.54
C VAL A 116 -12.51 0.55 -1.84
N PHE A 117 -12.92 -0.54 -1.20
CA PHE A 117 -12.33 -1.85 -1.45
C PHE A 117 -12.54 -2.30 -2.90
N HIS A 118 -13.71 -2.01 -3.50
CA HIS A 118 -13.96 -2.29 -4.91
C HIS A 118 -13.05 -1.50 -5.84
N TYR A 119 -12.81 -0.23 -5.54
CA TYR A 119 -11.87 0.61 -6.28
C TYR A 119 -10.44 0.07 -6.20
N VAL A 120 -9.93 -0.17 -4.99
CA VAL A 120 -8.56 -0.68 -4.78
C VAL A 120 -8.40 -2.01 -5.51
N LEU A 121 -9.31 -2.96 -5.24
CA LEU A 121 -9.23 -4.28 -5.84
C LEU A 121 -9.33 -4.26 -7.37
N SER A 122 -10.13 -3.36 -7.94
CA SER A 122 -10.26 -3.29 -9.41
C SER A 122 -9.00 -2.71 -10.06
N ASN A 123 -8.33 -1.74 -9.43
CA ASN A 123 -7.06 -1.23 -9.93
C ASN A 123 -5.96 -2.29 -9.83
N GLU A 124 -5.86 -2.98 -8.69
CA GLU A 124 -4.90 -4.09 -8.52
C GLU A 124 -5.09 -5.21 -9.55
N ILE A 125 -6.35 -5.57 -9.87
CA ILE A 125 -6.63 -6.56 -10.92
C ILE A 125 -6.23 -6.00 -12.30
N TYR A 126 -6.51 -4.73 -12.56
CA TYR A 126 -6.16 -4.08 -13.83
C TYR A 126 -4.64 -4.03 -14.03
N ASP A 127 -3.89 -3.59 -13.01
CA ASP A 127 -2.44 -3.45 -13.06
C ASP A 127 -1.77 -4.81 -13.28
N ASN A 128 -2.16 -5.81 -12.48
CA ASN A 128 -1.67 -7.18 -12.65
C ASN A 128 -2.03 -7.77 -14.01
N ALA A 129 -3.22 -7.48 -14.54
CA ALA A 129 -3.63 -7.97 -15.86
C ALA A 129 -2.92 -7.24 -17.00
N SER A 130 -2.58 -5.96 -16.82
CA SER A 130 -1.83 -5.17 -17.80
C SER A 130 -0.42 -5.72 -18.00
N LEU A 131 0.17 -6.24 -16.92
CA LEU A 131 1.50 -6.84 -16.87
C LEU A 131 1.53 -8.33 -17.27
N ALA A 132 0.37 -8.97 -17.42
CA ALA A 132 0.24 -10.39 -17.76
C ALA A 132 -0.31 -10.59 -19.19
N PRO A 133 0.55 -10.76 -20.22
CA PRO A 133 0.12 -10.85 -21.61
C PRO A 133 -0.89 -11.97 -21.89
N GLN A 134 -0.74 -13.12 -21.21
CA GLN A 134 -1.68 -14.24 -21.32
C GLN A 134 -3.09 -13.92 -20.80
N ALA A 135 -3.21 -13.01 -19.82
CA ALA A 135 -4.47 -12.66 -19.19
C ALA A 135 -5.16 -11.53 -19.98
N ARG A 136 -4.38 -10.52 -20.43
CA ARG A 136 -4.86 -9.40 -21.24
C ARG A 136 -5.42 -9.83 -22.61
N GLY A 137 -4.82 -10.83 -23.24
CA GLY A 137 -5.24 -11.29 -24.58
C GLY A 137 -5.22 -10.15 -25.61
N LEU A 138 -6.33 -9.96 -26.32
CA LEU A 138 -6.50 -8.89 -27.34
C LEU A 138 -7.31 -7.68 -26.83
N MET A 139 -7.52 -7.58 -25.51
CA MET A 139 -8.31 -6.49 -24.93
C MET A 139 -7.56 -5.15 -24.97
N ASN A 140 -8.27 -4.09 -25.35
CA ASN A 140 -7.78 -2.73 -25.16
C ASN A 140 -7.92 -2.32 -23.68
N ASP A 141 -7.30 -1.20 -23.29
CA ASP A 141 -7.22 -0.81 -21.89
C ASP A 141 -8.60 -0.52 -21.29
N GLN A 142 -9.49 0.11 -22.05
CA GLN A 142 -10.86 0.35 -21.61
C GLN A 142 -11.63 -0.96 -21.35
N GLN A 143 -11.47 -1.96 -22.22
CA GLN A 143 -12.07 -3.29 -22.03
C GLN A 143 -11.48 -3.99 -20.80
N LEU A 144 -10.18 -3.86 -20.59
CA LEU A 144 -9.49 -4.44 -19.44
C LEU A 144 -9.95 -3.79 -18.13
N GLN A 145 -10.09 -2.47 -18.09
CA GLN A 145 -10.64 -1.74 -16.94
C GLN A 145 -12.06 -2.19 -16.61
N GLU A 146 -12.96 -2.26 -17.60
CA GLU A 146 -14.33 -2.74 -17.38
C GLU A 146 -14.39 -4.20 -16.91
N LEU A 147 -13.46 -5.03 -17.39
CA LEU A 147 -13.32 -6.40 -16.94
C LEU A 147 -12.84 -6.45 -15.49
N ALA A 148 -11.82 -5.67 -15.14
CA ALA A 148 -11.27 -5.59 -13.79
C ALA A 148 -12.33 -5.11 -12.77
N ILE A 149 -13.13 -4.10 -13.13
CA ILE A 149 -14.27 -3.64 -12.31
C ILE A 149 -15.26 -4.79 -12.05
N ARG A 150 -15.62 -5.55 -13.08
CA ARG A 150 -16.56 -6.68 -12.93
C ARG A 150 -15.96 -7.81 -12.10
N LEU A 151 -14.69 -8.14 -12.30
CA LEU A 151 -13.98 -9.17 -11.55
C LEU A 151 -13.85 -8.78 -10.07
N GLY A 152 -13.56 -7.51 -9.77
CA GLY A 152 -13.56 -6.97 -8.42
C GLY A 152 -14.93 -7.11 -7.74
N GLU A 153 -16.02 -6.81 -8.46
CA GLU A 153 -17.39 -6.99 -7.94
C GLU A 153 -17.66 -8.47 -7.62
N ILE A 154 -17.31 -9.39 -8.53
CA ILE A 154 -17.49 -10.84 -8.33
C ILE A 154 -16.70 -11.31 -7.10
N ALA A 155 -15.45 -10.89 -6.96
CA ALA A 155 -14.60 -11.23 -5.81
C ALA A 155 -15.19 -10.71 -4.50
N ILE A 156 -15.70 -9.47 -4.47
CA ILE A 156 -16.41 -8.92 -3.31
C ILE A 156 -17.62 -9.77 -2.94
N GLN A 157 -18.43 -10.21 -3.90
CA GLN A 157 -19.57 -11.09 -3.63
C GLN A 157 -19.13 -12.44 -3.03
N VAL A 158 -18.02 -13.00 -3.48
CA VAL A 158 -17.42 -14.21 -2.87
C VAL A 158 -17.00 -13.94 -1.41
N LEU A 159 -16.30 -12.83 -1.17
CA LEU A 159 -15.82 -12.44 0.17
C LEU A 159 -16.97 -12.11 1.13
N LYS A 160 -18.04 -11.48 0.65
CA LYS A 160 -19.28 -11.23 1.41
C LYS A 160 -19.92 -12.51 1.93
N ARG A 161 -19.80 -13.62 1.21
CA ARG A 161 -20.34 -14.93 1.63
C ARG A 161 -19.46 -15.66 2.65
N LYS A 162 -18.20 -15.25 2.86
CA LYS A 162 -17.33 -15.87 3.88
C LYS A 162 -17.94 -15.72 5.27
N ARG A 163 -17.80 -16.73 6.12
CA ARG A 163 -18.25 -16.65 7.52
C ARG A 163 -17.32 -15.75 8.32
N ARG A 164 -17.83 -15.09 9.37
CA ARG A 164 -17.03 -14.21 10.25
C ARG A 164 -15.82 -14.92 10.86
N ASN A 165 -15.97 -16.20 11.20
CA ASN A 165 -14.95 -17.00 11.90
C ASN A 165 -14.12 -17.88 10.94
N VAL A 166 -14.03 -17.53 9.65
CA VAL A 166 -13.20 -18.29 8.72
C VAL A 166 -11.72 -18.04 9.03
N ARG A 167 -10.89 -19.09 9.01
CA ARG A 167 -9.45 -18.97 9.28
C ARG A 167 -8.71 -18.22 8.18
N THR A 168 -9.14 -18.40 6.94
CA THR A 168 -8.56 -17.76 5.75
C THR A 168 -9.64 -17.08 4.92
N LEU A 169 -9.35 -15.87 4.45
CA LEU A 169 -10.20 -15.15 3.51
C LEU A 169 -9.94 -15.55 2.05
N ALA A 170 -8.88 -16.34 1.81
CA ALA A 170 -8.43 -16.71 0.48
C ALA A 170 -9.58 -17.25 -0.37
N ILE A 171 -9.63 -16.81 -1.62
CA ILE A 171 -10.56 -17.25 -2.64
C ILE A 171 -9.85 -18.10 -3.69
N ASN A 172 -10.63 -18.86 -4.45
CA ASN A 172 -10.11 -19.65 -5.56
C ASN A 172 -10.97 -19.49 -6.80
N VAL A 173 -10.42 -19.90 -7.95
CA VAL A 173 -11.09 -19.85 -9.26
C VAL A 173 -12.46 -20.51 -9.25
N GLY A 174 -12.61 -21.64 -8.54
CA GLY A 174 -13.89 -22.33 -8.41
C GLY A 174 -14.98 -21.48 -7.73
N GLN A 175 -14.60 -20.72 -6.69
CA GLN A 175 -15.51 -19.78 -6.01
C GLN A 175 -15.90 -18.62 -6.92
N LEU A 176 -14.95 -18.05 -7.67
CA LEU A 176 -15.22 -16.99 -8.65
C LEU A 176 -16.18 -17.49 -9.74
N ARG A 177 -15.91 -18.65 -10.36
CA ARG A 177 -16.81 -19.24 -11.39
C ARG A 177 -18.20 -19.51 -10.84
N GLN A 178 -18.29 -20.06 -9.63
CA GLN A 178 -19.58 -20.34 -9.01
C GLN A 178 -20.37 -19.05 -8.79
N GLU A 179 -19.70 -17.96 -8.41
CA GLU A 179 -20.36 -16.68 -8.20
C GLU A 179 -20.79 -16.03 -9.53
N MET A 180 -19.95 -16.10 -10.55
CA MET A 180 -20.31 -15.69 -11.91
C MET A 180 -21.56 -16.42 -12.43
N GLN A 181 -21.64 -17.74 -12.25
CA GLN A 181 -22.80 -18.53 -12.64
C GLN A 181 -24.07 -18.09 -11.92
N LYS A 182 -23.98 -17.75 -10.62
CA LYS A 182 -25.13 -17.21 -9.87
C LYS A 182 -25.55 -15.83 -10.37
N MET A 183 -24.60 -15.04 -10.86
CA MET A 183 -24.85 -13.73 -11.47
C MET A 183 -25.33 -13.84 -12.93
N GLY A 184 -25.46 -15.06 -13.48
CA GLY A 184 -25.86 -15.28 -14.87
C GLY A 184 -24.78 -14.90 -15.90
N LEU A 185 -23.52 -14.81 -15.47
CA LEU A 185 -22.39 -14.49 -16.33
C LEU A 185 -21.76 -15.76 -16.90
N GLN A 186 -21.26 -15.68 -18.13
CA GLN A 186 -20.40 -16.72 -18.68
C GLN A 186 -19.01 -16.63 -18.02
N PRO A 187 -18.40 -17.76 -17.60
CA PRO A 187 -17.06 -17.75 -17.04
C PRO A 187 -16.05 -17.13 -18.01
N TYR A 188 -15.18 -16.26 -17.49
CA TYR A 188 -14.02 -15.76 -18.22
C TYR A 188 -12.93 -16.84 -18.31
N ASP A 189 -11.89 -16.54 -19.10
CA ASP A 189 -10.73 -17.42 -19.24
C ASP A 189 -10.09 -17.74 -17.89
N ASP A 190 -9.65 -18.99 -17.76
CA ASP A 190 -9.09 -19.54 -16.52
C ASP A 190 -7.88 -18.76 -16.03
N ASP A 191 -7.09 -18.22 -16.95
CA ASP A 191 -5.92 -17.41 -16.64
C ASP A 191 -6.31 -16.07 -15.99
N MET A 192 -7.36 -15.41 -16.47
CA MET A 192 -7.89 -14.18 -15.86
C MET A 192 -8.50 -14.45 -14.48
N LEU A 193 -9.22 -15.55 -14.32
CA LEU A 193 -9.82 -15.91 -13.04
C LEU A 193 -8.75 -16.33 -12.01
N ARG A 194 -7.69 -16.99 -12.44
CA ARG A 194 -6.56 -17.34 -11.58
C ARG A 194 -5.83 -16.07 -11.14
N LEU A 195 -5.50 -15.18 -12.07
CA LEU A 195 -4.89 -13.89 -11.77
C LEU A 195 -5.73 -13.12 -10.75
N THR A 196 -7.05 -13.02 -10.98
CA THR A 196 -7.96 -12.36 -10.04
C THR A 196 -7.92 -12.99 -8.65
N ALA A 197 -7.91 -14.31 -8.56
CA ALA A 197 -7.86 -15.00 -7.28
C ALA A 197 -6.52 -14.78 -6.56
N GLU A 198 -5.41 -14.76 -7.30
CA GLU A 198 -4.07 -14.45 -6.79
C GLU A 198 -4.03 -13.02 -6.26
N THR A 199 -4.40 -12.02 -7.07
CA THR A 199 -4.48 -10.61 -6.66
C THR A 199 -5.33 -10.40 -5.41
N VAL A 200 -6.51 -11.03 -5.31
CA VAL A 200 -7.35 -10.92 -4.10
C VAL A 200 -6.69 -11.55 -2.89
N ASN A 201 -5.98 -12.67 -3.07
CA ASN A 201 -5.33 -13.36 -1.96
C ASN A 201 -4.13 -12.58 -1.46
N ASP A 202 -3.31 -12.05 -2.37
CA ASP A 202 -2.14 -11.24 -2.08
C ASP A 202 -2.58 -9.97 -1.33
N LEU A 203 -3.57 -9.25 -1.86
CA LEU A 203 -4.18 -8.07 -1.21
C LEU A 203 -4.83 -8.38 0.15
N LEU A 204 -5.05 -9.64 0.53
CA LEU A 204 -5.61 -10.01 1.84
C LEU A 204 -4.59 -10.69 2.76
N GLU A 205 -3.41 -11.02 2.25
CA GLU A 205 -2.30 -11.66 2.97
C GLU A 205 -1.21 -10.65 3.36
N GLU A 206 -1.07 -9.56 2.61
CA GLU A 206 -0.13 -8.48 2.95
C GLU A 206 -0.41 -7.90 4.35
N ASP A 207 0.62 -7.91 5.19
CA ASP A 207 0.55 -7.56 6.63
C ASP A 207 0.80 -6.05 6.84
N GLU A 208 0.41 -5.23 5.87
CA GLU A 208 0.43 -3.77 5.99
C GLU A 208 -0.81 -3.30 6.77
N GLU A 209 -0.66 -2.28 7.64
CA GLU A 209 -1.72 -1.79 8.53
C GLU A 209 -3.02 -1.44 7.77
N GLU A 210 -2.89 -1.03 6.51
CA GLU A 210 -3.96 -0.69 5.58
C GLU A 210 -4.74 -1.90 5.04
N ILE A 211 -4.07 -3.03 4.89
CA ILE A 211 -4.66 -4.25 4.34
C ILE A 211 -5.32 -5.08 5.45
N GLY A 212 -4.76 -5.01 6.66
CA GLY A 212 -5.42 -5.47 7.89
C GLY A 212 -6.82 -4.89 8.06
N PHE A 213 -7.06 -3.66 7.59
CA PHE A 213 -8.37 -3.02 7.59
C PHE A 213 -9.39 -3.73 6.68
N PHE A 214 -9.03 -4.12 5.45
CA PHE A 214 -9.96 -4.82 4.57
C PHE A 214 -10.27 -6.23 5.08
N ALA A 215 -9.25 -6.95 5.56
CA ALA A 215 -9.45 -8.25 6.18
C ALA A 215 -10.40 -8.17 7.38
N ASP A 216 -10.22 -7.15 8.24
CA ASP A 216 -11.10 -6.90 9.37
C ASP A 216 -12.53 -6.52 8.94
N MET A 217 -12.66 -5.61 7.96
CA MET A 217 -13.96 -5.23 7.39
C MET A 217 -14.74 -6.46 6.92
N ILE A 218 -14.09 -7.38 6.19
CA ILE A 218 -14.71 -8.60 5.66
C ILE A 218 -15.15 -9.52 6.80
N ARG A 219 -14.28 -9.73 7.81
CA ARG A 219 -14.56 -10.60 8.97
C ARG A 219 -15.70 -10.03 9.82
N ASN A 220 -15.73 -8.73 10.04
CA ASN A 220 -16.73 -8.05 10.86
C ASN A 220 -18.00 -7.63 10.09
N LYS A 221 -18.03 -7.84 8.76
CA LYS A 221 -19.15 -7.49 7.87
C LYS A 221 -19.47 -5.99 7.85
N ARG A 222 -18.44 -5.14 7.92
CA ARG A 222 -18.54 -3.68 8.02
C ARG A 222 -18.53 -2.99 6.64
N TRP A 223 -19.26 -3.55 5.69
CA TRP A 223 -19.23 -3.15 4.26
C TRP A 223 -19.79 -1.75 3.99
N GLN A 224 -20.80 -1.34 4.77
CA GLN A 224 -21.58 -0.12 4.54
C GLN A 224 -21.19 1.05 5.45
N GLU A 225 -20.12 0.88 6.23
CA GLU A 225 -19.58 1.98 7.03
C GLU A 225 -18.95 3.00 6.09
N SER A 226 -19.20 4.28 6.35
CA SER A 226 -18.50 5.42 5.75
C SER A 226 -17.22 5.69 6.54
#